data_AF-A0AAW7QNM5-F1
#
_entry.id   AF-A0AAW7QNM5-F1
#
_cell.length_a   1.000
_cell.length_b   1.000
_cell.length_c   1.000
_cell.angle_alpha   90.00
_cell.angle_beta   90.00
_cell.angle_gamma   90.00
#
_symmetry.space_group_name_H-M   'P 1'
#
loop_
_entity.id
_entity.type
_entity.pdbx_description
1 polymer ?
#
loop_
_entity_poly.entity_id
_entity_poly.type
_entity_poly.pdbx_seq_one_letter_code
_entity_poly.pdbx_strand_id
1 'polypeptide(L)'
;MPALDIQHLQQQIEAMIHTQPDIRLVYLFGSQVSGETGPLSDVDLAVLLRHGVSVIQTISQLEYLFSQLLDGKKIDVIILNQAPIELAYAVIAQGKIVYQHSIAERIEYEAEVMSRYGDYLPFLRAQRQEIVKGTGNERRVQRYREALGRTLRALGSSDTATQSTTN
;
A
#
# COMPACT_ATOMS: atom_id res chain seq x y z
N MET A 1 -17.06 16.66 -8.92
CA MET A 1 -16.59 15.49 -9.69
C MET A 1 -16.45 14.34 -8.72
N PRO A 2 -16.90 13.11 -9.07
CA PRO A 2 -17.05 12.06 -8.08
C PRO A 2 -15.68 11.56 -7.58
N ALA A 3 -15.67 10.98 -6.38
CA ALA A 3 -14.57 10.19 -5.85
C ALA A 3 -14.11 9.12 -6.88
N LEU A 4 -12.86 8.68 -6.78
CA LEU A 4 -12.31 7.64 -7.65
C LEU A 4 -13.27 6.43 -7.69
N ASP A 5 -13.85 6.16 -8.86
CA ASP A 5 -14.73 5.02 -9.04
C ASP A 5 -13.90 3.74 -9.16
N ILE A 6 -13.90 2.94 -8.09
CA ILE A 6 -13.15 1.69 -8.02
C ILE A 6 -13.61 0.73 -9.12
N GLN A 7 -14.89 0.75 -9.48
CA GLN A 7 -15.40 -0.12 -10.54
C GLN A 7 -14.83 0.28 -11.90
N HIS A 8 -14.72 1.59 -12.15
CA HIS A 8 -14.05 2.10 -13.36
C HIS A 8 -12.56 1.73 -13.37
N LEU A 9 -11.87 1.89 -12.24
CA LEU A 9 -10.46 1.52 -12.09
C LEU A 9 -10.24 0.02 -12.35
N GLN A 10 -11.11 -0.84 -11.81
CA GLN A 10 -11.08 -2.29 -12.05
C GLN A 10 -11.21 -2.62 -13.54
N GLN A 11 -12.21 -2.03 -14.22
CA GLN A 11 -12.41 -2.24 -15.66
C GLN A 11 -11.21 -1.80 -16.50
N GLN A 12 -10.65 -0.64 -16.18
CA GLN A 12 -9.50 -0.09 -16.88
C GLN A 12 -8.26 -0.98 -16.71
N ILE A 13 -7.99 -1.46 -15.49
CA ILE A 13 -6.86 -2.35 -15.23
C ILE A 13 -7.07 -3.71 -15.88
N GLU A 14 -8.28 -4.25 -15.84
CA GLU A 14 -8.63 -5.52 -16.50
C GLU A 14 -8.41 -5.45 -18.01
N ALA A 15 -8.72 -4.31 -18.66
CA ALA A 15 -8.47 -4.12 -20.08
C ALA A 15 -6.96 -4.14 -20.45
N MET A 16 -6.08 -3.64 -19.58
CA MET A 16 -4.64 -3.60 -19.87
C MET A 16 -3.88 -4.85 -19.42
N ILE A 17 -4.46 -5.67 -18.54
CA ILE A 17 -3.74 -6.73 -17.83
C ILE A 17 -3.16 -7.80 -18.75
N HIS A 18 -3.78 -8.01 -19.91
CA HIS A 18 -3.29 -8.92 -20.95
C HIS A 18 -1.90 -8.53 -21.48
N THR A 19 -1.54 -7.25 -21.39
CA THR A 19 -0.21 -6.73 -21.77
C THR A 19 0.82 -6.84 -20.65
N GLN A 20 0.38 -7.15 -19.42
CA GLN A 20 1.21 -7.24 -18.22
C GLN A 20 1.02 -8.61 -17.53
N PRO A 21 1.44 -9.73 -18.17
CA PRO A 21 1.22 -11.09 -17.66
C PRO A 21 1.98 -11.40 -16.35
N ASP A 22 2.82 -10.48 -15.92
CA ASP A 22 3.60 -10.58 -14.68
C ASP A 22 2.86 -10.02 -13.46
N ILE A 23 1.79 -9.24 -13.65
CA ILE A 23 0.99 -8.74 -12.53
C ILE A 23 0.12 -9.88 -11.98
N ARG A 24 0.22 -10.11 -10.67
CA ARG A 24 -0.54 -11.13 -9.94
C ARG A 24 -1.67 -10.53 -9.12
N LEU A 25 -1.41 -9.43 -8.42
CA LEU A 25 -2.39 -8.71 -7.61
C LEU A 25 -2.18 -7.21 -7.78
N VAL A 26 -3.28 -6.45 -7.74
CA VAL A 26 -3.25 -4.99 -7.61
C VAL A 26 -4.22 -4.59 -6.50
N TYR A 27 -3.72 -3.86 -5.53
CA TYR A 27 -4.50 -3.24 -4.47
C TYR A 27 -4.48 -1.73 -4.65
N LEU A 28 -5.65 -1.10 -4.52
CA LEU A 28 -5.74 0.31 -4.20
C LEU A 28 -5.57 0.45 -2.69
N PHE A 29 -4.62 1.26 -2.25
CA PHE A 29 -4.42 1.50 -0.83
C PHE A 29 -4.29 3.01 -0.55
N GLY A 30 -4.06 3.34 0.72
CA GLY A 30 -3.86 4.71 1.16
C GLY A 30 -5.11 5.59 1.12
N SER A 31 -4.91 6.88 0.89
CA SER A 31 -5.92 7.94 1.09
C SER A 31 -7.18 7.83 0.23
N GLN A 32 -7.15 6.99 -0.80
CA GLN A 32 -8.27 6.73 -1.70
C GLN A 32 -9.22 5.64 -1.16
N VAL A 33 -8.79 4.87 -0.17
CA VAL A 33 -9.63 3.82 0.43
C VAL A 33 -10.75 4.41 1.28
N SER A 34 -10.48 5.52 1.98
CA SER A 34 -11.40 6.16 2.94
C SER A 34 -12.47 7.08 2.31
N GLY A 35 -12.36 7.39 1.01
CA GLY A 35 -13.36 8.19 0.29
C GLY A 35 -13.35 9.70 0.57
N GLU A 36 -12.37 10.19 1.35
CA GLU A 36 -12.24 11.61 1.71
C GLU A 36 -11.39 12.43 0.72
N THR A 37 -10.93 11.81 -0.38
CA THR A 37 -9.91 12.38 -1.24
C THR A 37 -10.47 13.24 -2.38
N GLY A 38 -9.93 14.45 -2.49
CA GLY A 38 -10.25 15.37 -3.59
C GLY A 38 -9.68 14.92 -4.95
N PRO A 39 -10.12 15.54 -6.05
CA PRO A 39 -9.86 15.13 -7.44
C PRO A 39 -8.38 15.17 -7.89
N LEU A 40 -7.49 15.72 -7.07
CA LEU A 40 -6.05 15.89 -7.33
C LEU A 40 -5.16 14.92 -6.55
N SER A 41 -5.75 14.03 -5.75
CA SER A 41 -4.94 13.16 -4.91
C SER A 41 -4.22 12.09 -5.74
N ASP A 42 -2.96 11.87 -5.37
CA ASP A 42 -2.15 10.75 -5.85
C ASP A 42 -2.93 9.43 -5.64
N VAL A 43 -2.83 8.52 -6.61
CA VAL A 43 -3.44 7.17 -6.53
C VAL A 43 -2.34 6.19 -6.15
N ASP A 44 -2.47 5.58 -4.97
CA ASP A 44 -1.49 4.63 -4.45
C ASP A 44 -1.91 3.20 -4.83
N LEU A 45 -1.10 2.55 -5.67
CA LEU A 45 -1.33 1.17 -6.13
C LEU A 45 -0.22 0.25 -5.63
N ALA A 46 -0.61 -0.82 -4.95
CA ALA A 46 0.31 -1.86 -4.52
C ALA A 46 0.17 -3.07 -5.44
N VAL A 47 1.28 -3.49 -6.05
CA VAL A 47 1.30 -4.53 -7.09
C VAL A 47 2.14 -5.71 -6.64
N LEU A 48 1.56 -6.90 -6.68
CA LEU A 48 2.31 -8.15 -6.59
C LEU A 48 2.68 -8.61 -7.99
N LEU A 49 3.96 -8.88 -8.23
CA LEU A 49 4.48 -9.41 -9.47
C LEU A 49 4.82 -10.89 -9.35
N ARG A 50 4.89 -11.57 -10.50
CA ARG A 50 5.47 -12.91 -10.63
C ARG A 50 6.90 -12.92 -10.09
N HIS A 51 7.29 -13.99 -9.42
CA HIS A 51 8.68 -14.18 -9.01
C HIS A 51 9.64 -14.16 -10.21
N GLY A 52 10.83 -13.57 -10.01
CA GLY A 52 11.87 -13.45 -11.04
C GLY A 52 11.79 -12.19 -11.89
N VAL A 53 10.74 -11.38 -11.72
CA VAL A 53 10.59 -10.09 -12.42
C VAL A 53 11.44 -9.01 -11.76
N SER A 54 12.09 -8.18 -12.57
CA SER A 54 12.95 -7.10 -12.11
C SER A 54 12.14 -5.91 -11.59
N VAL A 55 11.99 -5.82 -10.26
CA VAL A 55 11.24 -4.76 -9.57
C VAL A 55 11.64 -3.35 -10.02
N ILE A 56 12.96 -3.09 -10.11
CA ILE A 56 13.50 -1.76 -10.44
C ILE A 56 13.07 -1.31 -11.84
N GLN A 57 13.01 -2.24 -12.80
CA GLN A 57 12.63 -1.93 -14.17
C GLN A 57 11.11 -1.81 -14.31
N THR A 58 10.36 -2.59 -13.54
CA THR A 58 8.91 -2.67 -13.64
C THR A 58 8.19 -1.50 -12.96
N ILE A 59 8.71 -0.92 -11.87
CA ILE A 59 8.05 0.19 -11.15
C ILE A 59 7.71 1.35 -12.08
N SER A 60 8.71 1.96 -12.71
CA SER A 60 8.49 3.17 -13.54
C SER A 60 7.64 2.87 -14.78
N GLN A 61 7.73 1.65 -15.31
CA GLN A 61 6.86 1.21 -16.39
C GLN A 61 5.39 1.16 -15.93
N LEU A 62 5.11 0.57 -14.77
CA LEU A 62 3.76 0.46 -14.23
C LEU A 62 3.19 1.83 -13.83
N GLU A 63 3.99 2.70 -13.22
CA GLU A 63 3.58 4.08 -12.90
C GLU A 63 3.13 4.82 -14.16
N TYR A 64 3.94 4.76 -15.22
CA TYR A 64 3.60 5.38 -16.50
C TYR A 64 2.33 4.77 -17.10
N LEU A 65 2.24 3.44 -17.14
CA LEU A 65 1.10 2.72 -17.69
C LEU A 65 -0.21 3.03 -16.96
N PHE A 66 -0.22 2.98 -15.62
CA PHE A 66 -1.39 3.34 -14.84
C PHE A 66 -1.73 4.81 -14.92
N SER A 67 -0.73 5.70 -15.05
CA SER A 67 -0.97 7.13 -15.25
C SER A 67 -1.68 7.38 -16.58
N GLN A 68 -1.25 6.75 -17.66
CA GLN A 68 -1.90 6.84 -18.97
C GLN A 68 -3.33 6.28 -18.94
N LEU A 69 -3.56 5.23 -18.16
CA LEU A 69 -4.86 4.61 -17.99
C LEU A 69 -5.82 5.53 -17.20
N LEU A 70 -5.30 6.28 -16.24
CA LEU A 70 -6.08 7.12 -15.32
C LEU A 70 -6.01 8.60 -15.68
N ASP A 71 -6.08 8.93 -16.97
CA ASP A 71 -6.15 10.30 -17.51
C ASP A 71 -5.00 11.22 -17.04
N GLY A 72 -3.78 10.67 -16.93
CA GLY A 72 -2.58 11.41 -16.54
C GLY A 72 -2.50 11.72 -15.04
N LYS A 73 -3.29 11.03 -14.20
CA LYS A 73 -3.15 11.12 -12.75
C LYS A 73 -1.77 10.65 -12.31
N LYS A 74 -1.27 11.23 -11.22
CA LYS A 74 -0.04 10.79 -10.58
C LYS A 74 -0.31 9.51 -9.81
N ILE A 75 0.44 8.46 -10.15
CA ILE A 75 0.33 7.14 -9.56
C ILE A 75 1.62 6.86 -8.79
N ASP A 76 1.49 6.43 -7.53
CA ASP A 76 2.61 5.86 -6.76
C ASP A 76 2.44 4.33 -6.75
N VAL A 77 3.44 3.62 -7.28
CA VAL A 77 3.41 2.16 -7.37
C VAL A 77 4.36 1.55 -6.35
N ILE A 78 3.81 0.72 -5.47
CA ILE A 78 4.57 -0.07 -4.51
C ILE A 78 4.60 -1.52 -4.95
N ILE A 79 5.79 -2.11 -5.06
CA ILE A 79 5.92 -3.53 -5.39
C ILE A 79 5.96 -4.37 -4.13
N LEU A 80 4.91 -5.16 -3.96
CA LEU A 80 4.66 -6.01 -2.80
C LEU A 80 5.73 -7.08 -2.60
N ASN A 81 6.38 -7.54 -3.67
CA ASN A 81 7.48 -8.53 -3.59
C ASN A 81 8.64 -8.07 -2.69
N GLN A 82 8.86 -6.75 -2.56
CA GLN A 82 9.98 -6.18 -1.79
C GLN A 82 9.51 -5.14 -0.76
N ALA A 83 8.20 -5.00 -0.56
CA ALA A 83 7.67 -4.05 0.40
C ALA A 83 8.08 -4.42 1.84
N PRO A 84 8.39 -3.43 2.70
CA PRO A 84 8.53 -3.67 4.13
C PRO A 84 7.29 -4.37 4.69
N ILE A 85 7.47 -5.28 5.64
CA ILE A 85 6.39 -6.14 6.12
C ILE A 85 5.23 -5.36 6.73
N GLU A 86 5.51 -4.23 7.37
CA GLU A 86 4.51 -3.33 7.95
C GLU A 86 3.62 -2.72 6.86
N LEU A 87 4.21 -2.36 5.71
CA LEU A 87 3.50 -1.80 4.58
C LEU A 87 2.71 -2.87 3.83
N ALA A 88 3.29 -4.05 3.61
CA ALA A 88 2.59 -5.17 3.01
C ALA A 88 1.36 -5.58 3.85
N TYR A 89 1.52 -5.65 5.18
CA TYR A 89 0.42 -5.94 6.11
C TYR A 89 -0.67 -4.87 6.04
N ALA A 90 -0.28 -3.59 6.03
CA ALA A 90 -1.20 -2.48 5.85
C ALA A 90 -2.02 -2.56 4.56
N VAL A 91 -1.37 -2.89 3.44
CA VAL A 91 -2.03 -3.05 2.14
C VAL A 91 -3.07 -4.17 2.19
N ILE A 92 -2.75 -5.35 2.73
CA ILE A 92 -3.73 -6.45 2.78
C ILE A 92 -4.86 -6.20 3.79
N ALA A 93 -4.59 -5.43 4.86
CA ALA A 93 -5.57 -5.17 5.92
C ALA A 93 -6.57 -4.08 5.56
N GLN A 94 -6.15 -3.09 4.76
CA GLN A 94 -6.94 -1.88 4.48
C GLN A 94 -7.16 -1.64 2.98
N GLY A 95 -6.30 -2.21 2.13
CA GLY A 95 -6.39 -2.02 0.69
C GLY A 95 -7.65 -2.68 0.09
N LYS A 96 -8.08 -2.13 -1.04
CA LYS A 96 -9.16 -2.69 -1.85
C LYS A 96 -8.56 -3.41 -3.04
N ILE A 97 -9.01 -4.64 -3.27
CA ILE A 97 -8.55 -5.44 -4.41
C ILE A 97 -9.10 -4.82 -5.70
N VAL A 98 -8.19 -4.46 -6.59
CA VAL A 98 -8.50 -3.92 -7.91
C VAL A 98 -8.30 -4.98 -8.98
N TYR A 99 -7.30 -5.83 -8.83
CA TYR A 99 -7.08 -6.96 -9.71
C TYR A 99 -6.50 -8.14 -8.95
N GLN A 100 -6.90 -9.34 -9.36
CA GLN A 100 -6.28 -10.59 -8.92
C GLN A 100 -6.23 -11.58 -10.09
N HIS A 101 -5.07 -12.19 -10.31
CA HIS A 101 -4.91 -13.21 -11.33
C HIS A 101 -5.59 -14.53 -10.90
N SER A 102 -5.42 -14.90 -9.63
CA SER A 102 -6.11 -16.04 -9.04
C SER A 102 -6.39 -15.79 -7.56
N ILE A 103 -7.50 -16.38 -7.07
CA ILE A 103 -7.86 -16.33 -5.65
C ILE A 103 -6.81 -17.05 -4.81
N ALA A 104 -6.23 -18.13 -5.33
CA ALA A 104 -5.21 -18.91 -4.64
C ALA A 104 -3.94 -18.10 -4.37
N GLU A 105 -3.40 -17.41 -5.38
CA GLU A 105 -2.23 -16.54 -5.21
C GLU A 105 -2.50 -15.39 -4.24
N ARG A 106 -3.71 -14.84 -4.24
CA ARG A 106 -4.11 -13.81 -3.27
C ARG A 106 -4.04 -14.36 -1.84
N ILE A 107 -4.71 -15.48 -1.59
CA ILE A 107 -4.79 -16.08 -0.26
C ILE A 107 -3.40 -16.49 0.23
N GLU A 108 -2.57 -17.08 -0.65
CA GLU A 108 -1.20 -17.47 -0.31
C GLU A 108 -0.36 -16.25 0.09
N TYR A 109 -0.40 -15.18 -0.70
CA TYR A 109 0.32 -13.95 -0.39
C TYR A 109 -0.17 -13.29 0.91
N GLU A 110 -1.49 -13.16 1.10
CA GLU A 110 -2.06 -12.58 2.32
C GLU A 110 -1.68 -13.39 3.57
N ALA A 111 -1.75 -14.73 3.49
CA ALA A 111 -1.35 -15.61 4.58
C ALA A 111 0.15 -15.50 4.90
N GLU A 112 1.02 -15.43 3.89
CA GLU A 112 2.46 -15.22 4.07
C GLU A 112 2.73 -13.91 4.82
N VAL A 113 2.10 -12.82 4.37
CA VAL A 113 2.23 -11.49 4.99
C VAL A 113 1.73 -11.51 6.43
N MET A 114 0.58 -12.12 6.72
CA MET A 114 0.04 -12.23 8.08
C MET A 114 0.99 -13.01 9.00
N SER A 115 1.54 -14.13 8.52
CA SER A 115 2.51 -14.93 9.29
C SER A 115 3.77 -14.14 9.60
N ARG A 116 4.40 -13.55 8.56
CA ARG A 116 5.64 -12.78 8.70
C ARG A 116 5.47 -11.54 9.58
N TYR A 117 4.31 -10.87 9.48
CA TYR A 117 3.99 -9.75 10.36
C TYR A 117 3.82 -10.21 11.81
N GLY A 118 3.14 -11.35 12.03
CA GLY A 118 2.98 -11.98 13.34
C GLY A 118 4.32 -12.25 14.03
N ASP A 119 5.28 -12.81 13.31
CA ASP A 119 6.63 -13.08 13.80
C ASP A 119 7.43 -11.79 14.10
N TYR A 120 7.13 -10.71 13.38
CA TYR A 120 7.80 -9.42 13.52
C TYR A 120 7.17 -8.50 14.59
N LEU A 121 5.93 -8.74 14.99
CA LEU A 121 5.22 -7.98 16.03
C LEU A 121 5.98 -7.84 17.36
N PRO A 122 6.64 -8.88 17.91
CA PRO A 122 7.42 -8.74 19.15
C PRO A 122 8.55 -7.71 19.03
N PHE A 123 9.23 -7.68 17.88
CA PHE A 123 10.30 -6.71 17.61
C PHE A 123 9.76 -5.28 17.56
N LEU A 124 8.65 -5.06 16.84
CA LEU A 124 7.98 -3.75 16.78
C LEU A 124 7.54 -3.26 18.16
N ARG A 125 7.02 -4.15 19.00
CA ARG A 125 6.61 -3.83 20.38
C ARG A 125 7.81 -3.44 21.23
N ALA A 126 8.91 -4.19 21.14
CA ALA A 126 10.15 -3.87 21.86
C ALA A 126 10.71 -2.51 21.41
N GLN A 127 10.81 -2.27 20.10
CA GLN A 127 11.30 -1.01 19.55
C GLN A 127 10.44 0.18 19.98
N ARG A 128 9.10 0.02 19.98
CA ARG A 128 8.19 1.06 20.49
C ARG A 128 8.45 1.37 21.95
N GLN A 129 8.67 0.36 22.79
CA GLN A 129 8.97 0.55 24.21
C GLN A 129 10.31 1.26 24.44
N GLU A 130 11.34 0.98 23.65
CA GLU A 130 12.64 1.68 23.74
C GLU A 130 12.53 3.16 23.35
N ILE A 131 11.74 3.48 22.33
CA ILE A 131 11.48 4.86 21.91
C ILE A 131 10.76 5.63 23.02
N VAL A 132 9.71 5.04 23.59
CA VAL A 132 8.94 5.65 24.69
C VAL A 132 9.80 5.84 25.94
N LYS A 133 10.76 4.95 26.19
CA LYS A 133 11.71 5.04 27.32
C LYS A 133 12.89 5.98 27.07
N GLY A 134 13.01 6.60 25.88
CA GLY A 134 14.01 7.63 25.59
C GLY A 134 15.46 7.13 25.47
N THR A 135 15.70 5.81 25.42
CA THR A 135 17.04 5.22 25.43
C THR A 135 17.62 4.91 24.04
N GLY A 136 16.91 5.27 22.96
CA GLY A 136 17.33 5.01 21.59
C GLY A 136 18.09 6.19 20.96
N ASN A 137 19.24 5.92 20.34
CA ASN A 137 20.00 6.87 19.51
C ASN A 137 19.05 7.68 18.62
N GLU A 138 19.00 9.01 18.80
CA GLU A 138 18.01 9.92 18.20
C GLU A 138 17.87 9.73 16.68
N ARG A 139 18.97 9.38 15.99
CA ARG A 139 18.98 9.09 14.55
C ARG A 139 18.18 7.83 14.17
N ARG A 140 18.15 6.80 15.03
CA ARG A 140 17.35 5.57 14.82
C ARG A 140 15.87 5.83 15.09
N VAL A 141 15.57 6.60 16.15
CA VAL A 141 14.21 7.03 16.48
C VAL A 141 13.64 7.91 15.36
N GLN A 142 14.46 8.82 14.81
CA GLN A 142 14.09 9.69 13.70
C GLN A 142 13.84 8.90 12.41
N ARG A 143 14.72 7.96 12.02
CA ARG A 143 14.45 7.10 10.85
C ARG A 143 13.22 6.23 11.01
N TYR A 144 12.97 5.71 12.21
CA TYR A 144 11.73 4.97 12.50
C TYR A 144 10.51 5.90 12.40
N ARG A 145 10.57 7.11 12.97
CA ARG A 145 9.51 8.12 12.83
C ARG A 145 9.29 8.57 11.39
N GLU A 146 10.33 8.60 10.56
CA GLU A 146 10.22 8.96 9.15
C GLU A 146 9.70 7.81 8.30
N ALA A 147 10.20 6.60 8.49
CA ALA A 147 9.72 5.39 7.81
C ALA A 147 8.28 5.11 8.21
N LEU A 148 8.02 4.96 9.52
CA LEU A 148 6.68 4.81 10.07
C LEU A 148 5.83 6.04 9.78
N GLY A 149 6.38 7.25 9.70
CA GLY A 149 5.62 8.45 9.36
C GLY A 149 5.28 8.57 7.88
N ARG A 150 6.03 7.91 6.98
CA ARG A 150 5.64 7.73 5.57
C ARG A 150 4.60 6.63 5.46
N THR A 151 4.80 5.51 6.13
CA THR A 151 3.80 4.43 6.22
C THR A 151 2.51 4.94 6.85
N LEU A 152 2.57 5.66 7.97
CA LEU A 152 1.44 6.29 8.68
C LEU A 152 0.86 7.47 7.93
N ARG A 153 1.57 8.14 7.01
CA ARG A 153 0.97 9.16 6.13
C ARG A 153 0.22 8.50 4.98
N ALA A 154 0.78 7.44 4.40
CA ALA A 154 0.08 6.57 3.47
C ALA A 154 -1.14 5.91 4.15
N LEU A 155 -1.04 5.54 5.44
CA LEU A 155 -2.12 4.89 6.21
C LEU A 155 -3.09 5.87 6.90
N GLY A 156 -2.67 7.10 7.16
CA GLY A 156 -3.29 8.04 8.12
C GLY A 156 -4.30 9.01 7.54
N SER A 157 -4.83 8.71 6.35
CA SER A 157 -6.02 9.38 5.79
C SER A 157 -7.32 8.68 6.22
N SER A 158 -7.24 7.83 7.25
CA SER A 158 -8.40 7.13 7.83
C SER A 158 -8.63 7.43 9.33
N ASP A 159 -7.84 8.33 9.95
CA ASP A 159 -7.98 8.66 11.39
C ASP A 159 -8.21 10.17 11.63
N THR A 160 -9.15 10.77 10.89
CA THR A 160 -9.77 12.05 11.23
C THR A 160 -11.26 11.90 11.54
N ALA A 161 -11.62 10.91 12.35
CA ALA A 161 -12.93 10.90 13.01
C ALA A 161 -12.86 10.12 14.32
N THR A 162 -12.32 10.72 15.39
CA THR A 162 -12.84 10.67 16.77
C THR A 162 -11.88 11.46 17.66
N GLN A 163 -12.14 12.76 17.81
CA GLN A 163 -11.95 13.51 19.05
C GLN A 163 -12.60 14.89 18.90
N SER A 164 -13.93 14.90 18.96
CA SER A 164 -14.74 16.05 19.34
C SER A 164 -16.00 15.47 19.99
N THR A 165 -16.43 16.07 21.11
CA THR A 165 -17.29 15.50 22.18
C THR A 165 -16.48 14.52 23.05
N THR A 166 -16.23 14.76 24.35
CA THR A 166 -17.01 15.29 25.48
C THR A 166 -15.93 15.60 26.55
N ASN A 167 -15.85 16.70 27.30
CA ASN A 167 -16.82 17.41 28.13
C ASN A 167 -16.17 18.74 28.56
#